data_AF-A0AAD9UA69-F1
#
_entry.id   AF-A0AAD9UA69-F1
#
_cell.length_a   1.000
_cell.length_b   1.000
_cell.length_c   1.000
_cell.angle_alpha   90.00
_cell.angle_beta   90.00
_cell.angle_gamma   90.00
#
_symmetry.space_group_name_H-M   'P 1'
#
loop_
_entity.id
_entity.type
_entity.pdbx_description
1 polymer ?
#
loop_
_entity_poly.entity_id
_entity_poly.type
_entity_poly.pdbx_seq_one_letter_code
_entity_poly.pdbx_strand_id
1 'polypeptide(L)'
;MANLGKMDMLVAGKCPLCNKVDEIMIHSLWECQKWKYARLEWLSKNALRQRNHTNFVDLIIDCAFNSNADVLKLFCVITWRLWFLRNSFVHNVVN
;
A
#
# COMPACT_ATOMS: atom_id res chain seq x y z
N MET A 1 -17.68 -1.22 7.85
CA MET A 1 -16.88 -2.37 8.34
C MET A 1 -15.44 -1.93 8.43
N ALA A 2 -14.84 -1.96 9.62
CA ALA A 2 -13.48 -1.46 9.78
C ALA A 2 -12.72 -2.45 10.68
N ASN A 3 -11.60 -2.98 10.17
CA ASN A 3 -10.80 -4.04 10.80
C ASN A 3 -9.43 -3.49 11.23
N LEU A 4 -9.03 -3.88 12.45
CA LEU A 4 -7.83 -3.47 13.18
C LEU A 4 -6.61 -4.14 12.53
N GLY A 5 -5.45 -3.53 12.30
CA GLY A 5 -4.76 -2.50 13.08
C GLY A 5 -5.11 -1.06 12.75
N LYS A 6 -6.24 -0.56 13.23
CA LYS A 6 -6.79 0.74 12.84
C LYS A 6 -5.91 1.93 13.21
N MET A 7 -4.87 1.73 14.01
CA MET A 7 -4.10 2.77 14.68
C MET A 7 -2.71 2.24 15.05
N ASP A 8 -1.82 2.01 14.08
CA ASP A 8 -0.42 1.62 14.36
C ASP A 8 -0.19 0.20 14.92
N MET A 9 -1.00 -0.81 14.51
CA MET A 9 -0.80 -2.19 14.97
C MET A 9 -0.15 -3.05 13.88
N LEU A 10 1.10 -3.46 14.14
CA LEU A 10 1.75 -4.65 13.60
C LEU A 10 0.72 -5.79 13.47
N VAL A 11 0.45 -6.23 12.25
CA VAL A 11 -0.28 -7.48 12.03
C VAL A 11 0.73 -8.58 12.30
N ALA A 12 0.65 -9.19 13.49
CA ALA A 12 1.67 -10.09 14.03
C ALA A 12 2.26 -11.03 12.98
N GLY A 13 3.49 -10.74 12.52
CA GLY A 13 4.20 -11.53 11.53
C GLY A 13 4.93 -10.70 10.47
N LYS A 14 5.69 -11.41 9.64
CA LYS A 14 6.32 -10.82 8.45
C LYS A 14 5.27 -10.64 7.36
N CYS A 15 5.51 -9.67 6.48
CA CYS A 15 4.72 -9.43 5.28
C CYS A 15 4.45 -10.75 4.53
N PRO A 16 3.18 -11.16 4.35
CA PRO A 16 2.84 -12.45 3.76
C PRO A 16 3.26 -12.55 2.28
N LEU A 17 3.48 -11.41 1.62
CA LEU A 17 3.86 -11.34 0.21
C LEU A 17 5.37 -11.51 -0.01
N CYS A 18 6.20 -10.94 0.87
CA CYS A 18 7.66 -10.95 0.70
C CYS A 18 8.42 -11.72 1.77
N ASN A 19 7.81 -11.98 2.93
CA ASN A 19 8.37 -12.64 4.10
C ASN A 19 9.69 -12.04 4.63
N LYS A 20 9.95 -10.75 4.38
CA LYS A 20 11.23 -10.07 4.70
C LYS A 20 11.15 -9.12 5.88
N VAL A 21 10.16 -8.24 5.89
CA VAL A 21 9.95 -7.21 6.92
C VAL A 21 8.60 -7.41 7.59
N ASP A 22 8.44 -6.80 8.76
CA ASP A 22 7.18 -6.84 9.49
C ASP A 22 6.03 -6.26 8.67
N GLU A 23 4.86 -6.85 8.85
CA GLU A 23 3.67 -6.41 8.14
C GLU A 23 3.15 -5.08 8.70
N ILE A 24 3.50 -3.98 8.02
CA ILE A 24 2.93 -2.65 8.23
C ILE A 24 2.20 -2.16 6.97
N MET A 25 1.22 -1.29 7.15
CA MET A 25 0.30 -0.86 6.08
C MET A 25 1.03 -0.28 4.85
N ILE A 26 2.00 0.62 5.08
CA ILE A 26 2.79 1.22 3.99
C ILE A 26 3.59 0.17 3.24
N HIS A 27 4.15 -0.81 3.94
CA HIS A 27 4.87 -1.90 3.31
C HIS A 27 3.92 -2.76 2.46
N SER A 28 2.81 -3.21 3.04
CA SER A 28 1.86 -4.12 2.38
C SER A 28 1.24 -3.50 1.12
N LEU A 29 1.04 -2.17 1.09
CA LEU A 29 0.34 -1.47 0.02
C LEU A 29 1.25 -0.75 -0.97
N TRP A 30 2.45 -0.35 -0.57
CA TRP A 30 3.33 0.46 -1.40
C TRP A 30 4.75 -0.10 -1.48
N GLU A 31 5.43 -0.35 -0.36
CA GLU A 31 6.87 -0.60 -0.38
C GLU A 31 7.26 -2.05 -0.70
N CYS A 32 6.34 -3.00 -0.54
CA CYS A 32 6.62 -4.41 -0.78
C CYS A 32 7.19 -4.65 -2.18
N GLN A 33 8.28 -5.42 -2.23
CA GLN A 33 9.00 -5.67 -3.48
C GLN A 33 8.16 -6.41 -4.53
N LYS A 34 7.13 -7.15 -4.10
CA LYS A 34 6.16 -7.78 -5.02
C LYS A 34 5.41 -6.75 -5.86
N TRP A 35 5.26 -5.52 -5.36
CA TRP A 35 4.63 -4.41 -6.07
C TRP A 35 5.61 -3.52 -6.83
N LYS A 36 6.92 -3.83 -6.82
CA LYS A 36 7.96 -2.96 -7.38
C LYS A 36 7.64 -2.50 -8.81
N TYR A 37 7.22 -3.40 -9.69
CA TYR A 37 6.95 -3.07 -11.08
C TYR A 37 5.76 -2.12 -11.23
N ALA A 38 4.63 -2.41 -10.58
CA ALA A 38 3.46 -1.53 -10.57
C ALA A 38 3.79 -0.15 -9.97
N ARG A 39 4.58 -0.13 -8.89
CA ARG A 39 5.05 1.10 -8.24
C ARG A 39 5.94 1.92 -9.18
N LEU A 40 6.90 1.30 -9.86
CA LEU A 40 7.80 1.99 -10.78
C LEU A 40 7.05 2.53 -12.00
N GLU A 41 6.08 1.78 -12.53
CA GLU A 41 5.22 2.27 -13.61
C GLU A 41 4.35 3.45 -13.17
N TRP A 42 3.85 3.42 -11.93
CA TRP A 42 3.14 4.57 -11.36
C TRP A 42 4.05 5.80 -11.24
N LEU A 43 5.24 5.61 -10.66
CA LEU A 43 6.21 6.68 -10.41
C LEU A 43 6.81 7.28 -11.68
N SER A 44 6.83 6.54 -12.79
CA SER A 44 7.28 7.09 -14.09
C SER A 44 6.28 8.07 -14.68
N LYS A 45 5.00 7.97 -14.28
CA LYS A 45 3.89 8.81 -14.77
C LYS A 45 3.47 9.87 -13.77
N ASN A 46 3.75 9.66 -12.48
CA ASN A 46 3.29 10.51 -11.38
C ASN A 46 4.42 10.78 -10.40
N ALA A 47 4.73 12.06 -10.18
CA ALA A 47 5.75 12.46 -9.22
C ALA A 47 5.20 12.45 -7.79
N LEU A 48 5.96 11.87 -6.87
CA LEU A 48 5.79 12.07 -5.42
C LEU A 48 6.90 13.01 -4.96
N ARG A 49 6.58 13.95 -4.06
CA ARG A 49 7.54 14.95 -3.58
C ARG A 49 8.41 14.39 -2.47
N GLN A 50 7.84 13.56 -1.60
CA GLN A 50 8.58 12.86 -0.56
C GLN A 50 9.06 11.51 -1.07
N ARG A 51 10.33 11.19 -0.82
CA ARG A 51 10.92 9.89 -1.19
C ARG A 51 10.72 8.83 -0.11
N ASN A 52 10.51 9.27 1.13
CA ASN A 52 10.32 8.43 2.30
C ASN A 52 9.05 8.90 3.01
N HIS A 53 8.03 8.05 3.05
CA HIS A 53 6.80 8.29 3.79
C HIS A 53 6.85 7.42 5.06
N THR A 54 6.54 7.99 6.22
CA THR A 54 6.64 7.24 7.49
C THR A 54 5.46 6.28 7.66
N ASN A 55 4.30 6.66 7.14
CA ASN A 55 3.11 5.83 7.12
C ASN A 55 2.34 6.00 5.80
N PHE A 56 1.30 5.17 5.61
CA PHE A 56 0.51 5.17 4.38
C PHE A 56 -0.34 6.44 4.19
N VAL A 57 -0.70 7.13 5.28
CA VAL A 57 -1.47 8.38 5.22
C VAL A 57 -0.61 9.50 4.64
N ASP A 58 0.65 9.61 5.04
CA ASP A 58 1.59 10.59 4.49
C ASP A 58 1.75 10.43 2.97
N LEU A 59 1.76 9.19 2.48
CA LEU A 59 1.80 8.87 1.06
C LEU A 59 0.54 9.33 0.31
N ILE A 60 -0.64 9.13 0.88
CA ILE A 60 -1.90 9.64 0.29
C ILE A 60 -1.88 11.16 0.25
N ILE A 61 -1.46 11.81 1.33
CA ILE A 61 -1.39 13.27 1.42
C ILE A 61 -0.42 13.82 0.36
N ASP A 62 0.76 13.22 0.23
CA ASP A 62 1.74 13.62 -0.79
C ASP A 62 1.17 13.41 -2.21
N CYS A 63 0.47 12.30 -2.47
CA CYS A 63 -0.22 12.09 -3.73
C CYS A 63 -1.28 13.17 -3.98
N ALA A 64 -2.08 13.53 -2.98
CA ALA A 64 -3.14 14.53 -3.10
C ALA A 64 -2.61 15.94 -3.38
N PHE A 65 -1.46 16.32 -2.83
CA PHE A 65 -0.86 17.63 -3.06
C PHE A 65 -0.12 17.75 -4.40
N ASN A 66 0.33 16.63 -4.98
CA ASN A 66 1.19 16.66 -6.18
C ASN A 66 0.53 16.08 -7.44
N SER A 67 -0.74 15.67 -7.36
CA SER A 67 -1.45 15.10 -8.49
C SER A 67 -2.85 15.69 -8.66
N ASN A 68 -3.43 15.53 -9.84
CA ASN A 68 -4.81 15.93 -10.08
C ASN A 68 -5.80 14.93 -9.43
N ALA A 69 -7.06 15.35 -9.33
CA ALA A 69 -8.09 14.55 -8.66
C ALA A 69 -8.28 13.15 -9.26
N ASP A 70 -8.09 12.98 -10.57
CA ASP A 70 -8.28 11.67 -11.23
C ASP A 70 -7.12 10.72 -10.96
N VAL A 71 -5.89 11.25 -10.88
CA VAL A 71 -4.72 10.49 -10.44
C VAL A 71 -4.89 10.05 -8.99
N LEU A 72 -5.33 10.92 -8.09
CA LEU A 72 -5.58 10.56 -6.70
C LEU A 72 -6.68 9.48 -6.57
N LYS A 73 -7.78 9.59 -7.32
CA LYS A 73 -8.82 8.55 -7.35
C LYS A 73 -8.25 7.22 -7.82
N LEU A 74 -7.48 7.23 -8.91
CA LEU A 74 -6.86 6.02 -9.46
C LEU A 74 -5.90 5.39 -8.44
N PHE A 75 -5.11 6.20 -7.75
CA PHE A 75 -4.21 5.76 -6.68
C PHE A 75 -4.97 5.05 -5.55
N CYS A 76 -6.06 5.66 -5.08
CA CYS A 76 -6.93 5.07 -4.05
C CYS A 76 -7.56 3.75 -4.51
N VAL A 77 -8.03 3.67 -5.77
CA VAL A 77 -8.62 2.45 -6.33
C VAL A 77 -7.57 1.34 -6.45
N ILE A 78 -6.37 1.64 -6.94
CA ILE A 78 -5.27 0.67 -7.03
C ILE A 78 -4.91 0.16 -5.64
N THR A 79 -4.72 1.06 -4.68
CA THR A 79 -4.43 0.71 -3.29
C THR A 79 -5.49 -0.21 -2.70
N TRP A 80 -6.77 0.14 -2.87
CA TRP A 80 -7.87 -0.66 -2.37
C TRP A 80 -7.90 -2.06 -3.00
N ARG A 81 -7.60 -2.17 -4.29
CA ARG A 81 -7.50 -3.45 -4.98
C ARG A 81 -6.30 -4.28 -4.50
N LEU A 82 -5.15 -3.66 -4.26
CA LEU A 82 -3.98 -4.33 -3.67
C LEU A 82 -4.27 -4.86 -2.28
N TRP A 83 -4.96 -4.07 -1.44
CA TRP A 83 -5.44 -4.50 -0.13
C TRP A 83 -6.37 -5.71 -0.22
N PHE A 84 -7.35 -5.66 -1.13
CA PHE A 84 -8.29 -6.75 -1.36
C PHE A 84 -7.59 -8.03 -1.81
N LEU A 85 -6.66 -7.93 -2.78
CA LEU A 85 -5.89 -9.09 -3.26
C LEU A 85 -5.02 -9.67 -2.16
N ARG A 86 -4.34 -8.83 -1.36
CA ARG A 86 -3.57 -9.28 -0.19
C ARG A 86 -4.47 -10.01 0.80
N ASN A 87 -5.63 -9.46 1.15
CA ASN A 87 -6.54 -10.08 2.10
C ASN A 87 -7.11 -11.39 1.58
N SER A 88 -7.39 -11.47 0.28
CA SER A 88 -7.77 -12.73 -0.35
C SER A 88 -6.64 -13.75 -0.26
N PHE A 89 -5.39 -13.35 -0.53
CA PHE A 89 -4.24 -14.23 -0.42
C PHE A 89 -3.99 -14.73 1.00
N VAL A 90 -4.23 -13.91 2.03
CA VAL A 90 -4.00 -14.30 3.43
C VAL A 90 -5.16 -15.08 4.03
N HIS A 91 -6.41 -14.68 3.75
CA HIS A 91 -7.59 -15.22 4.40
C HIS A 91 -8.32 -16.28 3.57
N ASN A 92 -8.11 -16.33 2.25
CA ASN A 92 -8.66 -17.36 1.37
C ASN A 92 -7.59 -18.41 0.98
N VAL A 93 -6.54 -18.60 1.79
CA VAL A 93 -5.82 -19.89 1.79
C VAL A 93 -6.79 -20.92 2.39
N VAL A 94 -7.69 -21.41 1.54
CA VAL A 94 -8.46 -22.62 1.79
C VAL A 94 -7.48 -23.79 1.68
N ASN A 95 -7.51 -24.66 2.69
CA ASN A 95 -6.83 -25.96 2.74
C ASN A 95 -6.92 -26.75 1.43
#